data_AF-A0A7N9CJA2-F1
#
_entry.id   AF-A0A7N9CJA2-F1
#
_cell.length_a   1.000
_cell.length_b   1.000
_cell.length_c   1.000
_cell.angle_alpha   90.00
_cell.angle_beta   90.00
_cell.angle_gamma   90.00
#
_symmetry.space_group_name_H-M   'P 1'
#
loop_
_entity.id
_entity.type
_entity.pdbx_description
1 polymer ?
#
loop_
_entity_poly.entity_id
_entity_poly.type
_entity_poly.pdbx_seq_one_letter_code
_entity_poly.pdbx_strand_id
1 'polypeptide(L)'
;MFAEFFGGRNPFDTFFGQRNEEEGIDIADPFSGFPMGMGGFTSMNFGRSRPVQEPTRKKQDPPVTHDLRVSLEEIYSGCHKKMKIPHKRLNPDEKSIQNEGKILTIQVKKGWKEGTKITFPKEGD
;
A
#
# COMPACT_ATOMS: atom_id res chain seq x y z
N MET A 1 39.77 -12.66 -14.30
CA MET A 1 38.69 -13.55 -13.80
C MET A 1 37.66 -12.69 -13.08
N PHE A 2 36.38 -12.81 -13.47
CA PHE A 2 35.15 -12.15 -12.96
C PHE A 2 34.51 -10.94 -13.69
N ALA A 3 35.08 -10.36 -14.76
CA ALA A 3 34.44 -9.22 -15.46
C ALA A 3 33.74 -9.57 -16.80
N GLU A 4 33.77 -10.83 -17.24
CA GLU A 4 33.32 -11.21 -18.61
C GLU A 4 31.86 -11.68 -18.70
N PHE A 5 31.09 -11.75 -17.60
CA PHE A 5 29.74 -12.35 -17.64
C PHE A 5 28.60 -11.37 -17.90
N PHE A 6 28.81 -10.07 -17.69
CA PHE A 6 27.80 -9.05 -18.02
C PHE A 6 28.48 -7.97 -18.85
N GLY A 7 28.63 -8.24 -20.15
CA GLY A 7 29.10 -7.27 -21.13
C GLY A 7 28.37 -5.95 -20.92
N GLY A 8 29.12 -4.90 -20.62
CA GLY A 8 28.67 -3.68 -19.95
C GLY A 8 27.58 -2.89 -20.66
N ARG A 9 26.35 -3.39 -20.65
CA ARG A 9 25.14 -2.74 -21.13
C ARG A 9 24.01 -3.08 -20.17
N ASN A 10 23.39 -2.04 -19.61
CA ASN A 10 22.28 -2.19 -18.70
C ASN A 10 21.10 -2.82 -19.46
N PRO A 11 20.50 -3.91 -18.96
CA PRO A 11 19.34 -4.56 -19.62
C PRO A 11 18.07 -3.68 -19.58
N PHE A 12 18.11 -2.57 -18.85
CA PHE A 12 17.03 -1.60 -18.74
C PHE A 12 17.07 -0.52 -19.84
N ASP A 13 18.18 -0.36 -20.58
CA ASP A 13 18.30 0.65 -21.64
C ASP A 13 17.38 0.34 -22.83
N THR A 14 17.10 -0.93 -23.11
CA THR A 14 16.13 -1.33 -24.16
C THR A 14 14.69 -0.97 -23.80
N PHE A 15 14.36 -0.81 -22.52
CA PHE A 15 12.95 -0.67 -22.09
C PHE A 15 12.55 0.78 -21.78
N PHE A 16 13.48 1.64 -21.39
CA PHE A 16 13.19 3.02 -20.98
C PHE A 16 13.99 4.10 -21.74
N GLY A 17 14.80 3.70 -22.72
CA GLY A 17 15.78 4.58 -23.38
C GLY A 17 15.43 5.11 -24.77
N GLN A 18 14.22 4.89 -25.31
CA GLN A 18 13.91 5.29 -26.70
C GLN A 18 12.60 6.06 -26.80
N ARG A 19 12.63 7.35 -26.42
CA ARG A 19 11.68 8.32 -26.97
C ARG A 19 12.21 9.74 -26.88
N ASN A 20 13.15 10.08 -27.76
CA ASN A 20 13.38 11.43 -28.27
C ASN A 20 14.36 11.32 -29.44
N GLU A 21 13.86 11.29 -30.68
CA GLU A 21 14.31 12.15 -31.78
C GLU A 21 13.37 11.92 -32.98
N GLU A 22 12.72 13.01 -33.37
CA GLU A 22 12.34 13.40 -34.74
C GLU A 22 12.19 12.29 -35.80
N GLU A 23 10.95 12.06 -36.25
CA GLU A 23 10.53 12.16 -37.66
C GLU A 23 9.00 12.01 -37.72
N GLY A 24 8.37 12.87 -38.52
CA GLY A 24 6.92 12.92 -38.68
C GLY A 24 6.38 11.62 -39.26
N ILE A 25 5.55 10.93 -38.46
CA ILE A 25 4.66 9.89 -38.95
C ILE A 25 3.27 10.35 -38.56
N ASP A 26 2.51 10.78 -39.58
CA ASP A 26 1.07 10.98 -39.51
C ASP A 26 0.42 9.69 -39.00
N ILE A 27 0.24 9.61 -37.68
CA ILE A 27 -0.61 8.61 -37.05
C ILE A 27 -2.02 8.99 -37.43
N ALA A 28 -2.47 8.42 -38.55
CA ALA A 28 -3.83 8.46 -39.02
C ALA A 28 -4.76 8.14 -37.85
N ASP A 29 -5.52 9.15 -37.42
CA ASP A 29 -6.59 9.01 -36.45
C ASP A 29 -7.53 7.87 -36.89
N PRO A 30 -7.67 6.77 -36.12
CA PRO A 30 -8.59 5.68 -36.44
C PRO A 30 -10.07 6.09 -36.33
N PHE A 31 -10.35 7.37 -36.03
CA PHE A 31 -11.68 7.97 -35.97
C PHE A 31 -12.00 8.90 -37.16
N SER A 32 -11.09 9.04 -38.12
CA SER A 32 -11.25 9.91 -39.30
C SER A 32 -12.11 9.31 -40.42
N GLY A 33 -12.76 8.16 -40.18
CA GLY A 33 -13.47 7.35 -41.19
C GLY A 33 -15.00 7.49 -41.26
N PHE A 34 -15.62 8.52 -40.66
CA PHE A 34 -17.07 8.74 -40.82
C PHE A 34 -17.37 9.99 -41.64
N PRO A 35 -18.01 9.86 -42.83
CA PRO A 35 -18.37 10.99 -43.66
C PRO A 35 -19.72 11.60 -43.24
N MET A 36 -19.86 12.90 -43.48
CA MET A 36 -21.08 13.74 -43.36
C MET A 36 -21.43 14.18 -41.93
N GLY A 37 -21.82 15.41 -41.62
CA GLY A 37 -22.23 16.54 -42.43
C GLY A 37 -22.99 17.51 -41.50
N MET A 38 -22.73 18.80 -41.65
CA MET A 38 -23.49 19.98 -41.23
C MET A 38 -24.76 19.79 -40.35
N GLY A 39 -24.72 20.36 -39.13
CA GLY A 39 -25.86 21.04 -38.51
C GLY A 39 -26.79 20.22 -37.59
N GLY A 40 -27.29 20.89 -36.54
CA GLY A 40 -28.54 20.48 -35.90
C GLY A 40 -28.48 20.32 -34.39
N PHE A 41 -29.08 21.28 -33.69
CA PHE A 41 -29.51 21.18 -32.30
C PHE A 41 -30.33 19.91 -32.04
N THR A 42 -29.96 19.12 -31.03
CA THR A 42 -30.94 18.47 -30.14
C THR A 42 -30.38 18.37 -28.73
N SER A 43 -31.09 19.02 -27.83
CA SER A 43 -30.91 18.94 -26.39
C SER A 43 -31.35 17.57 -25.83
N MET A 44 -30.95 17.32 -24.58
CA MET A 44 -31.45 16.29 -23.66
C MET A 44 -31.08 14.83 -23.96
N ASN A 45 -30.22 14.24 -23.12
CA ASN A 45 -30.70 13.29 -22.10
C ASN A 45 -29.59 12.95 -21.08
N PHE A 46 -29.73 13.47 -19.86
CA PHE A 46 -28.92 13.11 -18.69
C PHE A 46 -29.27 11.69 -18.23
N GLY A 47 -28.65 10.68 -18.84
CA GLY A 47 -28.61 9.32 -18.31
C GLY A 47 -27.53 9.23 -17.23
N ARG A 48 -27.86 9.60 -15.99
CA ARG A 48 -27.00 9.40 -14.81
C ARG A 48 -26.69 7.90 -14.63
N SER A 49 -25.55 7.46 -15.15
CA SER A 49 -24.87 6.26 -14.65
C SER A 49 -24.59 6.48 -13.17
N ARG A 50 -25.31 5.76 -12.29
CA ARG A 50 -24.96 5.71 -10.87
C ARG A 50 -23.57 5.08 -10.78
N PRO A 51 -22.53 5.78 -10.29
CA PRO A 51 -21.29 5.10 -9.99
C PRO A 51 -21.59 4.11 -8.87
N VAL A 52 -21.34 2.83 -9.15
CA VAL A 52 -21.26 1.79 -8.11
C VAL A 52 -20.26 2.32 -7.09
N GLN A 53 -20.75 2.68 -5.90
CA GLN A 53 -19.87 2.98 -4.78
C GLN A 53 -19.13 1.69 -4.44
N GLU A 54 -17.92 1.55 -4.95
CA GLU A 54 -16.98 0.61 -4.36
C GLU A 54 -16.89 0.92 -2.87
N PRO A 55 -16.93 -0.09 -1.98
CA PRO A 55 -16.72 0.15 -0.56
C PRO A 55 -15.31 0.75 -0.43
N THR A 56 -15.26 2.03 -0.08
CA THR A 56 -14.02 2.73 0.22
C THR A 56 -13.35 1.97 1.35
N ARG A 57 -12.31 1.17 1.01
CA ARG A 57 -11.48 0.51 2.01
C ARG A 57 -10.92 1.62 2.88
N LYS A 58 -11.37 1.68 4.14
CA LYS A 58 -10.88 2.65 5.11
C LYS A 58 -9.35 2.53 5.12
N LYS A 59 -8.66 3.63 4.79
CA LYS A 59 -7.20 3.68 4.78
C LYS A 59 -6.72 3.39 6.20
N GLN A 60 -5.97 2.29 6.36
CA GLN A 60 -5.42 1.94 7.66
C GLN A 60 -4.33 2.95 8.05
N ASP A 61 -4.32 3.34 9.32
CA ASP A 61 -3.27 4.19 9.87
C ASP A 61 -1.88 3.56 9.74
N PRO A 62 -0.81 4.38 9.70
CA PRO A 62 0.55 3.87 9.65
C PRO A 62 0.86 2.98 10.88
N PRO A 63 1.66 1.91 10.73
CA PRO A 63 1.99 1.02 11.84
C PRO A 63 2.74 1.75 12.96
N VAL A 64 2.32 1.52 14.21
CA VAL A 64 3.03 1.99 15.41
C VAL A 64 4.09 0.94 15.80
N THR A 65 5.32 1.39 16.06
CA THR A 65 6.43 0.52 16.48
C THR A 65 6.77 0.74 17.95
N HIS A 66 6.95 -0.36 18.68
CA HIS A 66 7.36 -0.35 20.09
C HIS A 66 8.53 -1.31 20.32
N ASP A 67 9.55 -0.85 21.04
CA ASP A 67 10.73 -1.66 21.35
C ASP A 67 10.45 -2.64 22.50
N LEU A 68 10.68 -3.93 22.24
CA LEU A 68 10.64 -4.96 23.25
C LEU A 68 12.06 -5.29 23.72
N ARG A 69 12.47 -4.72 24.85
CA ARG A 69 13.76 -5.08 25.49
C ARG A 69 13.70 -6.51 26.01
N VAL A 70 14.69 -7.33 25.71
CA VAL A 70 14.75 -8.73 26.17
C VAL A 70 16.18 -9.01 26.64
N SER A 71 16.34 -9.72 27.75
CA SER A 71 17.67 -10.10 28.25
C SER A 71 18.25 -11.30 27.50
N LEU A 72 19.55 -11.55 27.65
CA LEU A 72 20.19 -12.72 27.02
C LEU A 72 19.66 -14.04 27.59
N GLU A 73 19.36 -14.08 28.89
CA GLU A 73 18.79 -15.25 29.57
C GLU A 73 17.37 -15.57 29.04
N GLU A 74 16.56 -14.53 28.82
CA GLU A 74 15.24 -14.65 28.21
C GLU A 74 15.32 -15.11 26.75
N ILE A 75 16.28 -14.63 25.96
CA ILE A 75 16.49 -15.12 24.59
C ILE A 75 17.04 -16.55 24.57
N TYR A 76 17.84 -16.94 25.56
CA TYR A 76 18.37 -18.31 25.66
C TYR A 76 17.28 -19.33 26.01
N SER A 77 16.42 -19.01 26.97
CA SER A 77 15.38 -19.90 27.49
C SER A 77 14.01 -19.76 26.81
N GLY A 78 13.76 -18.63 26.14
CA GLY A 78 12.44 -18.24 25.66
C GLY A 78 11.57 -17.72 26.81
N CYS A 79 10.73 -16.71 26.55
CA CYS A 79 9.86 -16.14 27.58
C CYS A 79 8.52 -15.66 27.00
N HIS A 80 7.57 -15.33 27.89
CA HIS A 80 6.34 -14.63 27.52
C HIS A 80 6.36 -13.25 28.15
N LYS A 81 6.32 -12.22 27.31
CA LYS A 81 6.35 -10.83 27.77
C LYS A 81 5.02 -10.16 27.49
N LYS A 82 4.51 -9.42 28.47
CA LYS A 82 3.25 -8.67 28.34
C LYS A 82 3.56 -7.18 28.19
N MET A 83 2.88 -6.52 27.26
CA MET A 83 3.00 -5.09 27.02
C MET A 83 1.61 -4.47 26.89
N LYS A 84 1.38 -3.34 27.56
CA LYS A 84 0.14 -2.59 27.47
C LYS A 84 0.28 -1.52 26.40
N ILE A 85 -0.65 -1.50 25.45
CA ILE A 85 -0.75 -0.45 24.42
C ILE A 85 -2.03 0.37 24.65
N PRO A 86 -2.04 1.67 24.29
CA PRO A 86 -3.27 2.44 24.23
C PRO A 86 -4.15 1.91 23.11
N HIS A 87 -5.46 1.94 23.30
CA HIS A 87 -6.41 1.52 22.30
C HIS A 87 -7.72 2.26 22.41
N LYS A 88 -8.10 2.96 21.35
CA LYS A 88 -9.36 3.67 21.25
C LYS A 88 -10.51 2.74 20.90
N ARG A 89 -11.63 2.93 21.59
CA ARG A 89 -12.90 2.24 21.35
C ARG A 89 -13.99 3.27 21.13
N LEU A 90 -14.76 3.10 20.05
CA LEU A 90 -16.00 3.85 19.89
C LEU A 90 -17.05 3.26 20.83
N ASN A 91 -17.68 4.11 21.61
CA ASN A 91 -18.75 3.71 22.50
C ASN A 91 -20.05 3.39 21.76
N PRO A 92 -20.98 2.66 22.41
CA PRO A 92 -22.30 2.37 21.83
C PRO A 92 -23.12 3.63 21.50
N ASP A 93 -22.79 4.77 22.08
CA ASP A 93 -23.45 6.06 21.82
C ASP A 93 -23.01 6.70 20.49
N GLU A 94 -22.10 6.07 19.75
CA GLU A 94 -21.48 6.49 18.48
C GLU A 94 -20.83 7.88 18.49
N LYS A 95 -20.68 8.48 19.67
CA LYS A 95 -20.20 9.87 19.80
C LYS A 95 -18.96 9.97 20.66
N SER A 96 -18.83 9.12 21.68
CA SER A 96 -17.70 9.18 22.59
C SER A 96 -16.66 8.10 22.28
N ILE A 97 -15.38 8.44 22.48
CA ILE A 97 -14.25 7.53 22.34
C ILE A 97 -13.71 7.23 23.72
N GLN A 98 -13.60 5.95 24.07
CA GLN A 98 -12.89 5.50 25.27
C GLN A 98 -11.46 5.13 24.94
N ASN A 99 -10.53 5.63 25.76
CA ASN A 99 -9.13 5.24 25.73
C ASN A 99 -8.95 4.08 26.73
N GLU A 100 -8.89 2.87 26.21
CA GLU A 100 -8.64 1.68 27.02
C GLU A 100 -7.20 1.21 26.81
N GLY A 101 -6.71 0.39 27.75
CA GLY A 101 -5.41 -0.23 27.59
C GLY A 101 -5.53 -1.70 27.27
N LYS A 102 -4.99 -2.12 26.12
CA LYS A 102 -4.96 -3.53 25.73
C LYS A 102 -3.62 -4.15 26.07
N ILE A 103 -3.65 -5.33 26.68
CA ILE A 103 -2.44 -6.10 26.99
C ILE A 103 -2.18 -7.08 25.83
N LEU A 104 -1.05 -6.90 25.15
CA LEU A 104 -0.53 -7.85 24.18
C LEU A 104 0.45 -8.80 24.88
N THR A 105 0.34 -10.10 24.58
CA THR A 105 1.29 -11.11 25.05
C THR A 105 2.15 -11.56 23.89
N ILE A 106 3.46 -11.42 24.04
CA ILE A 106 4.47 -11.78 23.06
C ILE A 106 5.21 -13.01 23.55
N GLN A 107 5.20 -14.08 22.76
CA GLN A 107 6.01 -15.27 23.01
C GLN A 107 7.37 -15.10 22.33
N VAL A 108 8.39 -14.75 23.11
CA VAL A 108 9.76 -14.65 22.64
C VAL A 108 10.33 -16.05 22.51
N LYS A 109 10.70 -16.44 21.28
CA LYS A 109 11.28 -17.76 21.03
C LYS A 109 12.79 -17.74 21.26
N LYS A 110 13.32 -18.91 21.62
CA LYS A 110 14.75 -19.12 21.84
C LYS A 110 15.57 -18.69 20.62
N GLY A 111 16.66 -17.96 20.86
CA GLY A 111 17.62 -17.56 19.83
C GLY A 111 17.14 -16.45 18.89
N TRP A 112 16.05 -15.75 19.21
CA TRP A 112 15.66 -14.55 18.47
C TRP A 112 16.80 -13.52 18.45
N LYS A 113 17.01 -12.94 17.26
CA LYS A 113 18.00 -11.89 17.04
C LYS A 113 17.38 -10.53 17.21
N GLU A 114 18.24 -9.55 17.48
CA GLU A 114 17.86 -8.13 17.40
C GLU A 114 17.22 -7.81 16.03
N GLY A 115 16.24 -6.90 16.05
CA GLY A 115 15.50 -6.50 14.85
C GLY A 115 14.35 -7.42 14.46
N THR A 116 14.08 -8.50 15.21
CA THR A 116 12.88 -9.33 15.01
C THR A 116 11.62 -8.48 15.19
N LYS A 117 10.79 -8.37 14.14
CA LYS A 117 9.54 -7.60 14.16
C LYS A 117 8.33 -8.51 14.33
N ILE A 118 7.41 -8.08 15.19
CA ILE A 118 6.17 -8.79 15.48
C ILE A 118 5.04 -7.79 15.25
N THR A 119 4.15 -8.12 14.32
CA THR A 119 3.05 -7.23 13.93
C THR A 119 1.75 -7.78 14.48
N PHE A 120 1.04 -6.96 15.23
CA PHE A 120 -0.32 -7.23 15.66
C PHE A 120 -1.29 -6.42 14.78
N PRO A 121 -1.97 -7.05 13.80
CA PRO A 121 -2.78 -6.31 12.85
C PRO A 121 -3.99 -5.68 13.54
N LYS A 122 -4.32 -4.44 13.15
CA LYS A 122 -5.50 -3.70 13.64
C LYS A 122 -5.53 -3.48 15.16
N GLU A 123 -4.36 -3.51 15.81
CA GLU A 123 -4.20 -3.11 17.22
C GLU A 123 -3.83 -1.63 17.39
N GLY A 124 -3.82 -0.86 16.29
CA GLY A 124 -3.72 0.60 16.34
C GLY A 124 -5.04 1.26 16.73
N ASP A 125 -5.01 2.59 16.84
CA ASP A 125 -6.20 3.43 16.96
C ASP A 125 -6.94 3.59 15.62
#